data_AF-A0A932CDD0-F1
#
_entry.id   AF-A0A932CDD0-F1
#
_cell.length_a   1.000
_cell.length_b   1.000
_cell.length_c   1.000
_cell.angle_alpha   90.00
_cell.angle_beta   90.00
_cell.angle_gamma   90.00
#
_symmetry.space_group_name_H-M   'P 1'
#
loop_
_entity.id
_entity.type
_entity.pdbx_description
1 polymer ?
#
loop_
_entity_poly.entity_id
_entity_poly.type
_entity_poly.pdbx_seq_one_letter_code
_entity_poly.pdbx_strand_id
1 'polypeptide(L)'
;MAMWNNPIETYKREKDGLAIIQDIEELAARRDGWETLDPGDRERLKWIGTFFCKPTPGQFMMRIRITNGQASAAQLHVLAALSRRLGNGILDITTRQQIELRAVKIRDVSQILEALRGVNLTSLQTGMDNVRNIVCCPLAGLSDKELFDASPVGAEFTRIFLGNRVFSNLPRKFNVAIPGCSENCLHAETQDMAMTPALRETDGTPGFNMA
;
A
#
# COMPACT_ATOMS: atom_id res chain seq x y z
N MET A 1 -5.05 14.86 33.75
CA MET A 1 -5.44 14.46 32.38
C MET A 1 -4.62 13.24 32.01
N ALA A 2 -5.23 12.05 31.97
CA ALA A 2 -4.52 10.84 31.55
C ALA A 2 -4.09 11.01 30.09
N MET A 3 -2.78 11.04 29.83
CA MET A 3 -2.26 10.95 28.47
C MET A 3 -2.75 9.63 27.88
N TRP A 4 -3.49 9.73 26.78
CA TRP A 4 -3.96 8.58 26.01
C TRP A 4 -2.75 7.81 25.48
N ASN A 5 -2.30 6.79 26.21
CA ASN A 5 -1.03 6.13 25.94
C ASN A 5 -1.23 5.01 24.89
N ASN A 6 -1.44 5.41 23.63
CA ASN A 6 -1.45 4.47 22.51
C ASN A 6 0.00 4.06 22.19
N PRO A 7 0.37 2.77 22.30
CA PRO A 7 1.73 2.32 22.00
C PRO A 7 2.19 2.69 20.58
N ILE A 8 1.28 2.69 19.59
CA ILE A 8 1.61 3.04 18.21
C ILE A 8 2.07 4.49 18.09
N GLU A 9 1.39 5.43 18.76
CA GLU A 9 1.81 6.84 18.77
C GLU A 9 3.16 7.03 19.46
N THR A 10 3.47 6.19 20.45
CA THR A 10 4.78 6.17 21.11
C THR A 10 5.87 5.72 20.13
N TYR A 11 5.65 4.59 19.43
CA TYR A 11 6.60 4.08 18.43
C TYR A 11 6.83 5.08 17.29
N LYS A 12 5.79 5.76 16.81
CA LYS A 12 5.93 6.78 15.75
C LYS A 12 6.76 7.99 16.22
N ARG A 13 6.69 8.37 17.50
CA ARG A 13 7.50 9.46 18.08
C ARG A 13 8.97 9.08 18.23
N GLU A 14 9.25 7.83 18.60
CA GLU A 14 10.62 7.32 18.74
C GLU A 14 11.36 7.27 17.40
N LYS A 15 10.67 6.80 16.35
CA LYS A 15 11.24 6.65 15.01
C LYS A 15 10.12 6.63 13.97
N ASP A 16 10.24 7.51 12.97
CA ASP A 16 9.30 7.53 11.84
C ASP A 16 9.26 6.17 11.14
N GLY A 17 8.05 5.73 10.78
CA GLY A 17 7.84 4.40 10.22
C GLY A 17 8.61 4.13 8.93
N LEU A 18 8.82 5.13 8.06
CA LEU A 18 9.60 4.95 6.84
C LEU A 18 11.11 4.80 7.11
N ALA A 19 11.60 5.22 8.28
CA ALA A 19 13.01 5.07 8.62
C ALA A 19 13.42 3.60 8.82
N ILE A 20 12.47 2.68 9.03
CA ILE A 20 12.77 1.23 9.15
C ILE A 20 13.47 0.67 7.92
N ILE A 21 13.31 1.30 6.74
CA ILE A 21 13.94 0.84 5.50
C ILE A 21 15.47 0.80 5.60
N GLN A 22 16.05 1.67 6.42
CA GLN A 22 17.50 1.76 6.63
C GLN A 22 18.03 0.61 7.49
N ASP A 23 17.15 -0.02 8.29
CA ASP A 23 17.53 -1.09 9.21
C ASP A 23 17.32 -2.47 8.59
N ILE A 24 16.64 -2.58 7.44
CA ILE A 24 16.20 -3.88 6.90
C ILE A 24 17.36 -4.82 6.62
N GLU A 25 18.49 -4.32 6.15
CA GLU A 25 19.67 -5.17 5.91
C GLU A 25 20.22 -5.75 7.21
N GLU A 26 20.28 -4.94 8.27
CA GLU A 26 20.72 -5.39 9.59
C GLU A 26 19.71 -6.38 10.19
N LEU A 27 18.41 -6.04 10.16
CA LEU A 27 17.32 -6.90 10.64
C LEU A 27 17.24 -8.22 9.88
N ALA A 28 17.59 -8.22 8.59
CA ALA A 28 17.65 -9.42 7.75
C ALA A 28 18.87 -10.29 8.06
N ALA A 29 19.99 -9.70 8.49
CA ALA A 29 21.24 -10.40 8.80
C ALA A 29 21.27 -11.04 10.20
N ARG A 30 20.36 -10.64 11.09
CA ARG A 30 20.22 -11.15 12.46
C ARG A 30 20.00 -12.67 12.49
N ARG A 31 20.84 -13.39 13.24
CA ARG A 31 20.83 -14.87 13.36
C ARG A 31 19.62 -15.40 14.13
N ASP A 32 19.20 -14.64 15.12
CA ASP A 32 18.02 -14.78 15.97
C ASP A 32 16.70 -14.46 15.23
N GLY A 33 16.79 -13.84 14.04
CA GLY A 33 15.69 -13.74 13.10
C GLY A 33 14.54 -12.85 13.59
N TRP A 34 13.31 -13.37 13.54
CA TRP A 34 12.10 -12.61 13.87
C TRP A 34 11.82 -12.51 15.38
N GLU A 35 12.41 -13.40 16.18
CA GLU A 35 12.10 -13.57 17.61
C GLU A 35 12.56 -12.38 18.46
N THR A 36 13.60 -11.68 18.00
CA THR A 36 14.21 -10.55 18.69
C THR A 36 13.87 -9.20 18.05
N LEU A 37 12.88 -9.17 17.15
CA LEU A 37 12.33 -7.93 16.65
C LEU A 37 11.70 -7.14 17.80
N ASP A 38 12.20 -5.93 18.00
CA ASP A 38 11.57 -4.96 18.89
C ASP A 38 10.09 -4.80 18.51
N PRO A 39 9.16 -4.75 19.49
CA PRO A 39 7.74 -4.58 19.20
C PRO A 39 7.41 -3.35 18.35
N GLY A 40 8.13 -2.25 18.54
CA GLY A 40 8.00 -1.04 17.74
C GLY A 40 8.45 -1.28 16.30
N ASP A 41 9.60 -1.91 16.09
CA ASP A 41 10.10 -2.22 14.74
C ASP A 41 9.20 -3.21 14.00
N ARG A 42 8.65 -4.20 14.70
CA ARG A 42 7.65 -5.12 14.14
C ARG A 42 6.40 -4.36 13.64
N GLU A 43 6.00 -3.28 14.31
CA GLU A 43 4.92 -2.41 13.84
C GLU A 43 5.39 -1.50 12.68
N ARG A 44 6.61 -0.97 12.74
CA ARG A 44 7.21 -0.12 11.68
C ARG A 44 7.40 -0.88 10.36
N LEU A 45 7.66 -2.18 10.38
CA LEU A 45 7.74 -3.01 9.15
C LEU A 45 6.50 -2.87 8.25
N LYS A 46 5.34 -2.52 8.80
CA LYS A 46 4.11 -2.30 8.01
C LYS A 46 4.18 -1.04 7.13
N TRP A 47 5.07 -0.08 7.41
CA TRP A 47 5.36 1.06 6.54
C TRP A 47 6.11 0.68 5.27
N ILE A 48 6.80 -0.45 5.27
CA ILE A 48 7.40 -1.04 4.06
C ILE A 48 6.57 -2.24 3.57
N GLY A 49 5.32 -2.33 4.02
CA GLY A 49 4.36 -3.34 3.58
C GLY A 49 4.61 -4.74 4.09
N THR A 50 5.41 -4.92 5.14
CA THR A 50 5.74 -6.22 5.73
C THR A 50 4.95 -6.43 7.03
N PHE A 51 4.11 -7.46 7.08
CA PHE A 51 3.14 -7.69 8.16
C PHE A 51 3.42 -9.02 8.84
N PHE A 52 3.72 -8.99 10.13
CA PHE A 52 3.90 -10.21 10.91
C PHE A 52 2.61 -11.02 11.05
N CYS A 53 2.66 -12.30 10.70
CA CYS A 53 1.52 -13.22 10.81
C CYS A 53 1.51 -13.93 12.18
N LYS A 54 0.60 -13.53 13.08
CA LYS A 54 0.47 -14.17 14.41
C LYS A 54 0.25 -15.70 14.34
N PRO A 55 -0.58 -16.24 13.43
CA PRO A 55 -0.82 -17.69 13.36
C PRO A 55 0.36 -18.50 12.80
N THR A 56 1.28 -17.87 12.06
CA THR A 56 2.46 -18.50 11.48
C THR A 56 3.72 -17.74 11.91
N PRO A 57 4.19 -17.96 13.15
CA PRO A 57 5.34 -17.23 13.68
C PRO A 57 6.57 -17.34 12.77
N GLY A 58 7.25 -16.21 12.59
CA GLY A 58 8.41 -16.09 11.69
C GLY A 58 8.09 -15.92 10.21
N GLN A 59 6.80 -15.89 9.86
CA GLN A 59 6.35 -15.55 8.53
C GLN A 59 5.68 -14.18 8.49
N PHE A 60 5.84 -13.54 7.34
CA PHE A 60 5.28 -12.24 7.04
C PHE A 60 4.42 -12.35 5.77
N MET A 61 3.35 -11.57 5.76
CA MET A 61 2.67 -11.18 4.53
C MET A 61 3.31 -9.89 4.04
N MET A 62 3.59 -9.79 2.74
CA MET A 62 4.11 -8.57 2.15
C MET A 62 3.11 -8.01 1.12
N ARG A 63 2.59 -6.81 1.39
CA ARG A 63 1.61 -6.15 0.52
C ARG A 63 2.29 -5.21 -0.45
N ILE A 64 2.01 -5.39 -1.74
CA ILE A 64 2.58 -4.61 -2.82
C ILE A 64 1.58 -3.56 -3.28
N ARG A 65 2.03 -2.32 -3.43
CA ARG A 65 1.26 -1.22 -3.99
C ARG A 65 1.20 -1.36 -5.50
N ILE A 66 -0.02 -1.37 -6.02
CA ILE A 66 -0.34 -1.37 -7.44
C ILE A 66 -1.46 -0.36 -7.61
N THR A 67 -1.11 0.89 -7.92
CA THR A 67 -2.10 1.97 -8.05
C THR A 67 -3.12 1.60 -9.12
N ASN A 68 -4.40 1.77 -8.80
CA ASN A 68 -5.52 1.34 -9.65
C ASN A 68 -5.53 -0.16 -10.03
N GLY A 69 -4.71 -1.00 -9.40
CA GLY A 69 -4.53 -2.40 -9.83
C GLY A 69 -3.94 -2.58 -11.22
N GLN A 70 -3.41 -1.52 -11.84
CA GLN A 70 -2.80 -1.59 -13.16
C GLN A 70 -1.38 -2.16 -13.04
N ALA A 71 -1.18 -3.34 -13.59
CA ALA A 71 0.12 -4.02 -13.62
C ALA A 71 0.43 -4.58 -15.01
N SER A 72 1.70 -4.51 -15.40
CA SER A 72 2.20 -5.15 -16.62
C SER A 72 2.41 -6.66 -16.43
N ALA A 73 2.42 -7.41 -17.53
CA ALA A 73 2.75 -8.84 -17.49
C ALA A 73 4.13 -9.11 -16.85
N ALA A 74 5.13 -8.26 -17.15
CA ALA A 74 6.48 -8.37 -16.58
C ALA A 74 6.47 -8.22 -15.04
N GLN A 75 5.71 -7.26 -14.52
CA GLN A 75 5.51 -7.09 -13.08
C GLN A 75 4.88 -8.34 -12.46
N LEU A 76 3.80 -8.87 -13.04
CA LEU A 76 3.14 -10.07 -12.54
C LEU A 76 4.04 -11.32 -12.58
N HIS A 77 4.88 -11.47 -13.61
CA HIS A 77 5.87 -12.54 -13.68
C HIS A 77 6.90 -12.46 -12.54
N VAL A 78 7.38 -11.26 -12.22
CA VAL A 78 8.28 -11.05 -11.08
C VAL A 78 7.59 -11.40 -9.77
N LEU A 79 6.34 -10.98 -9.55
CA LEU A 79 5.60 -11.32 -8.34
C LEU A 79 5.40 -12.84 -8.19
N ALA A 80 5.07 -13.53 -9.28
CA ALA A 80 4.92 -14.98 -9.29
C ALA A 80 6.25 -15.70 -8.99
N ALA A 81 7.36 -15.22 -9.54
CA ALA A 81 8.69 -15.76 -9.26
C ALA A 81 9.10 -15.55 -7.80
N LEU A 82 8.86 -14.36 -7.24
CA LEU A 82 9.11 -14.05 -5.83
C LEU A 82 8.27 -14.92 -4.90
N SER A 83 6.98 -15.10 -5.18
CA SER A 83 6.10 -15.95 -4.37
C SER A 83 6.56 -17.41 -4.33
N ARG A 84 6.98 -17.99 -5.47
CA ARG A 84 7.53 -19.36 -5.51
C ARG A 84 8.88 -19.50 -4.81
N ARG A 85 9.75 -18.50 -4.93
CA ARG A 85 11.14 -18.59 -4.44
C ARG A 85 11.30 -18.19 -2.98
N LEU A 86 10.58 -17.17 -2.54
CA LEU A 86 10.75 -16.51 -1.23
C LEU A 86 9.48 -16.53 -0.36
N GLY A 87 8.38 -17.06 -0.89
CA GLY A 87 7.14 -17.31 -0.16
C GLY A 87 6.74 -18.79 -0.22
N ASN A 88 5.45 -19.05 -0.23
CA ASN A 88 4.87 -20.39 -0.34
C ASN A 88 4.15 -20.66 -1.67
N GLY A 89 4.40 -19.84 -2.70
CA GLY A 89 3.74 -19.94 -4.01
C GLY A 89 2.32 -19.37 -4.07
N ILE A 90 1.81 -18.78 -2.98
CA ILE A 90 0.50 -18.15 -2.93
C ILE A 90 0.62 -16.63 -3.11
N LEU A 91 -0.30 -16.07 -3.90
CA LEU A 91 -0.53 -14.65 -4.07
C LEU A 91 -2.03 -14.37 -3.93
N ASP A 92 -2.38 -13.29 -3.24
CA ASP A 92 -3.77 -12.90 -3.07
C ASP A 92 -4.02 -11.52 -3.64
N ILE A 93 -5.10 -11.39 -4.41
CA ILE A 93 -5.63 -10.09 -4.83
C ILE A 93 -6.51 -9.56 -3.69
N THR A 94 -6.26 -8.33 -3.27
CA THR A 94 -7.01 -7.68 -2.19
C THR A 94 -8.22 -6.93 -2.72
N THR A 95 -9.15 -6.60 -1.82
CA THR A 95 -10.31 -5.72 -2.11
C THR A 95 -9.91 -4.29 -2.49
N ARG A 96 -8.63 -3.93 -2.40
CA ARG A 96 -8.10 -2.62 -2.81
C ARG A 96 -7.20 -2.71 -4.05
N GLN A 97 -7.40 -3.71 -4.89
CA GLN A 97 -6.67 -3.87 -6.16
C GLN A 97 -5.15 -4.01 -5.97
N GLN A 98 -4.71 -4.55 -4.84
CA GLN A 98 -3.31 -4.86 -4.54
C GLN A 98 -3.04 -6.36 -4.55
N ILE A 99 -1.76 -6.74 -4.55
CA ILE A 99 -1.31 -8.13 -4.39
C ILE A 99 -0.58 -8.31 -3.06
N GLU A 100 -0.82 -9.43 -2.37
CA GLU A 100 -0.11 -9.85 -1.17
C GLU A 100 0.72 -11.12 -1.43
N LEU A 101 2.02 -11.08 -1.09
CA LEU A 101 2.89 -12.26 -0.98
C LEU A 101 2.72 -12.86 0.41
N ARG A 102 2.69 -14.19 0.51
CA ARG A 102 2.57 -14.90 1.78
C ARG A 102 3.85 -15.65 2.14
N ALA A 103 3.98 -15.94 3.43
CA ALA A 103 5.05 -16.77 3.99
C ALA A 103 6.49 -16.25 3.75
N VAL A 104 6.64 -14.93 3.62
CA VAL A 104 7.95 -14.27 3.48
C VAL A 104 8.69 -14.32 4.81
N LYS A 105 10.02 -14.47 4.78
CA LYS A 105 10.87 -14.38 5.99
C LYS A 105 11.58 -13.03 6.02
N ILE A 106 11.86 -12.51 7.22
CA ILE A 106 12.52 -11.20 7.40
C ILE A 106 13.85 -11.09 6.63
N ARG A 107 14.64 -12.15 6.62
CA ARG A 107 15.92 -12.24 5.89
C ARG A 107 15.80 -12.05 4.37
N ASP A 108 14.62 -12.32 3.82
CA ASP A 108 14.36 -12.27 2.38
C ASP A 108 13.72 -10.92 1.96
N VAL A 109 13.35 -10.06 2.92
CA VAL A 109 12.64 -8.79 2.66
C VAL A 109 13.48 -7.84 1.81
N SER A 110 14.78 -7.67 2.11
CA SER A 110 15.66 -6.79 1.33
C SER A 110 15.70 -7.19 -0.14
N GLN A 111 15.84 -8.50 -0.40
CA GLN A 111 15.85 -9.05 -1.76
C GLN A 111 14.51 -8.82 -2.49
N ILE A 112 13.38 -8.94 -1.79
CA ILE A 112 12.06 -8.66 -2.38
C ILE A 112 11.94 -7.18 -2.74
N LEU A 113 12.33 -6.27 -1.84
CA LEU A 113 12.29 -4.82 -2.10
C LEU A 113 13.13 -4.42 -3.32
N GLU A 114 14.30 -5.01 -3.49
CA GLU A 114 15.16 -4.80 -4.66
C GLU A 114 14.50 -5.29 -5.95
N ALA A 115 13.94 -6.51 -5.93
CA ALA A 115 13.25 -7.08 -7.08
C ALA A 115 12.01 -6.28 -7.50
N LEU A 116 11.24 -5.76 -6.52
CA LEU A 116 10.10 -4.89 -6.79
C LEU A 116 10.55 -3.58 -7.47
N ARG A 117 11.63 -2.96 -6.96
CA ARG A 117 12.20 -1.74 -7.54
C ARG A 117 12.62 -1.94 -9.00
N GLY A 118 13.20 -3.11 -9.32
CA GLY A 118 13.62 -3.46 -10.68
C GLY A 118 12.49 -3.52 -11.71
N VAL A 119 11.22 -3.61 -11.28
CA VAL A 119 10.04 -3.57 -12.15
C VAL A 119 9.10 -2.39 -11.85
N ASN A 120 9.63 -1.33 -11.22
CA ASN A 120 8.87 -0.13 -10.83
C ASN A 120 7.66 -0.43 -9.94
N LEU A 121 7.76 -1.44 -9.07
CA LEU A 121 6.81 -1.70 -8.00
C LEU A 121 7.38 -1.29 -6.65
N THR A 122 6.49 -1.15 -5.66
CA THR A 122 6.85 -0.80 -4.29
C THR A 122 5.91 -1.45 -3.29
N SER A 123 6.35 -1.64 -2.05
CA SER A 123 5.52 -2.05 -0.92
C SER A 123 5.34 -0.93 0.11
N LEU A 124 5.85 0.27 -0.17
CA LEU A 124 5.83 1.39 0.75
C LEU A 124 4.40 1.85 1.08
N GLN A 125 4.22 2.18 2.35
CA GLN A 125 3.04 2.81 2.93
C GLN A 125 1.75 2.02 2.70
N THR A 126 1.82 0.69 2.63
CA THR A 126 0.63 -0.16 2.39
C THR A 126 -0.07 -0.62 3.68
N GLY A 127 0.53 -0.32 4.84
CA GLY A 127 0.05 -0.67 6.17
C GLY A 127 0.06 0.50 7.15
N MET A 128 -0.47 0.23 8.35
CA MET A 128 -0.53 1.20 9.46
C MET A 128 -1.14 2.55 9.08
N ASP A 129 -0.62 3.63 9.65
CA ASP A 129 -1.19 4.98 9.62
C ASP A 129 -0.65 5.75 8.41
N ASN A 130 -0.99 5.20 7.24
CA ASN A 130 -0.64 5.70 5.93
C ASN A 130 -1.88 5.78 5.03
N VAL A 131 -1.75 6.56 3.96
CA VAL A 131 -2.66 6.49 2.81
C VAL A 131 -2.54 5.11 2.16
N ARG A 132 -3.66 4.39 2.04
CA ARG A 132 -3.72 3.04 1.47
C ARG A 132 -3.65 3.08 -0.06
N ASN A 133 -3.92 1.95 -0.73
CA ASN A 133 -3.96 1.97 -2.19
C ASN A 133 -4.99 2.98 -2.68
N ILE A 134 -4.61 3.76 -3.69
CA ILE A 134 -5.55 4.57 -4.45
C ILE A 134 -6.23 3.62 -5.42
N VAL A 135 -7.54 3.46 -5.25
CA VAL A 135 -8.35 2.65 -6.16
C VAL A 135 -9.02 3.58 -7.17
N CYS A 136 -8.97 3.21 -8.45
CA CYS A 136 -9.75 3.85 -9.51
C CYS A 136 -10.55 2.75 -10.24
N CYS A 137 -11.28 3.12 -11.29
CA CYS A 137 -12.10 2.19 -12.04
C CYS A 137 -11.22 1.09 -12.68
N PRO A 138 -11.59 -0.20 -12.56
CA PRO A 138 -10.81 -1.29 -13.14
C PRO A 138 -10.81 -1.25 -14.68
N LEU A 139 -11.81 -0.61 -15.29
CA LEU A 139 -11.93 -0.40 -16.74
C LEU A 139 -11.63 1.05 -17.14
N ALA A 140 -10.87 1.79 -16.32
CA ALA A 140 -10.50 3.17 -16.63
C ALA A 140 -9.81 3.27 -18.01
N GLY A 141 -10.29 4.18 -18.87
CA GLY A 141 -9.81 4.35 -20.25
C GLY A 141 -10.36 3.35 -21.26
N LEU A 142 -11.18 2.38 -20.82
CA LEU A 142 -11.70 1.29 -21.66
C LEU A 142 -13.23 1.19 -21.66
N SER A 143 -13.89 1.72 -20.63
CA SER A 143 -15.34 1.65 -20.46
C SER A 143 -16.03 2.77 -21.23
N ASP A 144 -17.14 2.45 -21.91
CA ASP A 144 -18.05 3.45 -22.50
C ASP A 144 -18.91 4.16 -21.44
N LYS A 145 -18.89 3.67 -20.19
CA LYS A 145 -19.66 4.21 -19.06
C LYS A 145 -18.87 5.16 -18.16
N GLU A 146 -17.61 5.43 -18.48
CA GLU A 146 -16.84 6.43 -17.74
C GLU A 146 -17.16 7.85 -18.24
N LEU A 147 -17.20 8.82 -17.34
CA LEU A 147 -17.25 10.23 -17.73
C LEU A 147 -15.91 10.64 -18.34
N PHE A 148 -14.82 10.15 -17.75
CA PHE A 148 -13.44 10.33 -18.21
C PHE A 148 -12.52 9.34 -17.47
N ASP A 149 -11.35 9.08 -18.04
CA ASP A 149 -10.31 8.26 -17.40
C ASP A 149 -9.67 9.02 -16.21
N ALA A 150 -9.98 8.57 -15.00
CA ALA A 150 -9.44 9.12 -13.75
C ALA A 150 -8.12 8.45 -13.30
N SER A 151 -7.65 7.41 -13.99
CA SER A 151 -6.44 6.68 -13.60
C SER A 151 -5.16 7.54 -13.57
N PRO A 152 -4.96 8.56 -14.44
CA PRO A 152 -3.82 9.47 -14.33
C PRO A 152 -3.85 10.28 -13.02
N VAL A 153 -5.03 10.68 -12.55
CA VAL A 153 -5.20 11.39 -11.29
C VAL A 153 -4.84 10.48 -10.11
N GLY A 154 -5.22 9.20 -10.15
CA GLY A 154 -4.83 8.23 -9.14
C GLY A 154 -3.32 7.96 -9.08
N ALA A 155 -2.66 7.92 -10.23
CA ALA A 155 -1.20 7.82 -10.32
C ALA A 155 -0.51 9.05 -9.70
N GLU A 156 -0.99 10.25 -10.02
CA GLU A 156 -0.45 11.50 -9.48
C GLU A 156 -0.70 11.62 -7.97
N PHE A 157 -1.89 11.25 -7.50
CA PHE A 157 -2.20 11.20 -6.07
C PHE A 157 -1.24 10.27 -5.33
N THR A 158 -0.93 9.12 -5.91
CA THR A 158 0.09 8.21 -5.35
C THR A 158 1.46 8.89 -5.27
N ARG A 159 1.87 9.60 -6.33
CA ARG A 159 3.16 10.30 -6.39
C ARG A 159 3.33 11.35 -5.28
N ILE A 160 2.24 12.01 -4.87
CA ILE A 160 2.27 13.06 -3.82
C ILE A 160 2.71 12.51 -2.46
N PHE A 161 2.15 11.37 -2.03
CA PHE A 161 2.38 10.86 -0.68
C PHE A 161 3.45 9.77 -0.60
N LEU A 162 3.71 9.05 -1.70
CA LEU A 162 4.56 7.87 -1.66
C LEU A 162 6.02 8.23 -1.31
N GLY A 163 6.52 7.68 -0.21
CA GLY A 163 7.85 7.96 0.34
C GLY A 163 7.97 9.32 1.04
N ASN A 164 6.91 10.11 1.09
CA ASN A 164 6.90 11.43 1.71
C ASN A 164 6.54 11.33 3.20
N ARG A 165 7.46 11.76 4.07
CA ARG A 165 7.31 11.69 5.53
C ARG A 165 6.18 12.56 6.09
N VAL A 166 5.75 13.58 5.34
CA VAL A 166 4.58 14.39 5.70
C VAL A 166 3.31 13.52 5.79
N PHE A 167 3.25 12.42 5.02
CA PHE A 167 2.09 11.53 4.93
C PHE A 167 2.34 10.14 5.53
N SER A 168 3.43 9.95 6.28
CA SER A 168 3.75 8.67 6.96
C SER A 168 3.35 8.63 8.44
N ASN A 169 2.85 9.72 9.02
CA ASN A 169 2.47 9.79 10.43
C ASN A 169 1.04 10.29 10.60
N LEU A 170 0.10 9.67 9.88
CA LEU A 170 -1.32 9.99 10.05
C LEU A 170 -1.80 9.52 11.44
N PRO A 171 -2.93 10.04 11.97
CA PRO A 171 -3.55 9.48 13.17
C PRO A 171 -4.03 8.03 12.97
N ARG A 172 -4.42 7.68 11.73
CA ARG A 172 -4.84 6.34 11.35
C ARG A 172 -4.72 6.11 9.84
N LYS A 173 -5.04 4.88 9.40
CA LYS A 173 -5.18 4.53 7.98
C LYS A 173 -6.11 5.50 7.26
N PHE A 174 -5.83 5.78 5.98
CA PHE A 174 -6.65 6.63 5.13
C PHE A 174 -6.86 5.98 3.77
N ASN A 175 -8.10 5.64 3.43
CA ASN A 175 -8.50 4.99 2.18
C ASN A 175 -9.05 6.04 1.22
N VAL A 176 -8.61 5.95 -0.04
CA VAL A 176 -8.99 6.90 -1.09
C VAL A 176 -9.53 6.14 -2.29
N ALA A 177 -10.64 6.60 -2.86
CA ALA A 177 -11.10 6.18 -4.19
C ALA A 177 -11.25 7.38 -5.13
N ILE A 178 -10.85 7.17 -6.39
CA ILE A 178 -10.95 8.16 -7.46
C ILE A 178 -11.59 7.49 -8.67
N PRO A 179 -12.92 7.28 -8.66
CA PRO A 179 -13.65 6.73 -9.80
C PRO A 179 -13.70 7.71 -10.98
N GLY A 180 -13.78 7.17 -12.21
CA GLY A 180 -14.12 7.89 -13.44
C GLY A 180 -15.54 7.59 -13.96
N CYS A 181 -16.19 6.54 -13.43
CA CYS A 181 -17.56 6.14 -13.80
C CYS A 181 -18.63 6.69 -12.87
N SER A 182 -19.85 6.83 -13.38
CA SER A 182 -21.05 7.16 -12.60
C SER A 182 -21.62 5.99 -11.80
N GLU A 183 -21.16 4.75 -12.05
CA GLU A 183 -21.73 3.52 -11.46
C GLU A 183 -21.24 3.19 -10.04
N ASN A 184 -20.42 4.04 -9.42
CA ASN A 184 -19.87 3.83 -8.07
C ASN A 184 -19.19 2.45 -7.87
N CYS A 185 -18.43 1.97 -8.86
CA CYS A 185 -17.78 0.66 -8.84
C CYS A 185 -16.72 0.47 -7.73
N LEU A 186 -16.41 1.52 -6.95
CA LEU A 186 -15.37 1.53 -5.92
C LEU A 186 -15.91 1.73 -4.50
N HIS A 187 -17.23 1.77 -4.33
CA HIS A 187 -17.89 2.00 -3.04
C HIS A 187 -17.36 3.28 -2.35
N ALA A 188 -17.56 4.43 -3.00
CA ALA A 188 -17.09 5.75 -2.58
C ALA A 188 -17.44 6.07 -1.11
N GLU A 189 -18.62 5.67 -0.66
CA GLU A 189 -19.17 5.91 0.68
C GLU A 189 -18.43 5.16 1.80
N THR A 190 -17.59 4.19 1.43
CA THR A 190 -16.78 3.39 2.39
C THR A 190 -15.34 3.88 2.50
N GLN A 191 -14.98 4.94 1.78
CA GLN A 191 -13.65 5.51 1.76
C GLN A 191 -13.54 6.66 2.76
N ASP A 192 -12.32 6.98 3.19
CA ASP A 192 -12.07 8.18 4.00
C ASP A 192 -12.08 9.45 3.12
N MET A 193 -11.85 9.29 1.81
CA MET A 193 -12.01 10.33 0.80
C MET A 193 -12.41 9.70 -0.55
N ALA A 194 -13.43 10.26 -1.18
CA ALA A 194 -13.82 9.89 -2.54
C ALA A 194 -13.89 11.11 -3.46
N MET A 195 -13.30 10.98 -4.64
CA MET A 195 -13.37 11.96 -5.72
C MET A 195 -14.36 11.46 -6.77
N THR A 196 -15.65 11.81 -6.62
CA THR A 196 -16.72 11.34 -7.51
C THR A 196 -16.71 12.13 -8.82
N PRO A 197 -16.70 11.49 -10.00
CA PRO A 197 -16.58 12.20 -11.27
C PRO A 197 -17.81 13.07 -11.54
N ALA A 198 -17.58 14.30 -11.99
CA ALA A 198 -18.62 15.26 -12.31
C ALA A 198 -18.21 16.15 -13.49
N LEU A 199 -19.19 16.69 -14.20
CA LEU A 199 -18.99 17.76 -15.17
C LEU A 199 -19.49 19.07 -14.56
N ARG A 200 -18.70 20.13 -14.68
CA ARG A 200 -19.11 21.45 -14.21
C ARG A 200 -20.30 21.95 -15.05
N GLU A 201 -21.38 22.35 -14.40
CA GLU A 201 -22.62 22.75 -15.08
C GLU A 201 -22.45 23.94 -16.04
N THR A 202 -21.53 24.86 -15.75
CA THR A 202 -21.37 26.11 -16.52
C THR A 202 -20.67 25.93 -17.86
N ASP A 203 -19.75 24.98 -17.97
CA ASP A 203 -18.86 24.83 -19.14
C ASP A 203 -18.56 23.38 -19.53
N GLY A 204 -19.10 22.40 -18.80
CA GLY A 204 -18.88 20.98 -19.05
C GLY A 204 -17.47 20.48 -18.68
N THR A 205 -16.64 21.30 -18.01
CA THR A 205 -15.27 20.91 -17.65
C THR A 205 -15.30 19.69 -16.72
N PRO A 206 -14.55 18.62 -17.02
CA PRO A 206 -14.47 17.45 -16.15
C PRO A 206 -13.77 17.79 -14.84
N GLY A 207 -14.29 17.22 -13.75
CA GLY A 207 -13.75 17.39 -12.41
C GLY A 207 -14.32 16.38 -11.45
N PHE A 208 -14.17 16.65 -10.16
CA PHE A 208 -14.64 15.76 -9.11
C PHE A 208 -15.40 16.54 -8.04
N ASN A 209 -16.49 15.94 -7.58
CA ASN A 209 -17.08 16.28 -6.29
C ASN A 209 -16.32 15.54 -5.19
N MET A 210 -16.15 16.19 -4.04
CA MET A 210 -15.50 15.59 -2.86
C MET A 210 -16.56 15.07 -1.90
N ALA A 211 -16.44 13.80 -1.52
CA ALA A 211 -17.26 13.15 -0.50
C ALA A 211 -16.38 12.43 0.53
#